data_AF-A0A443RTA6-F1
#
_entry.id   AF-A0A443RTA6-F1
#
_cell.length_a   1.000
_cell.length_b   1.000
_cell.length_c   1.000
_cell.angle_alpha   90.00
_cell.angle_beta   90.00
_cell.angle_gamma   90.00
#
_symmetry.space_group_name_H-M   'P 1'
#
loop_
_entity.id
_entity.type
_entity.pdbx_description
1 polymer ?
#
loop_
_entity_poly.entity_id
_entity_poly.type
_entity_poly.pdbx_seq_one_letter_code
_entity_poly.pdbx_strand_id
1 'polypeptide(L)' 'AVGAFDVHFFMDIRFTGKCALVTGAAGGIGKGVAIKLSECGAKVIVFDKDEQSLKQLKNEVTYLIAN' A
#
# COMPACT_ATOMS: atom_id res chain seq x y z
N ALA A 1 19.45 10.95 -38.44
CA ALA A 1 18.14 10.91 -37.75
C ALA A 1 18.09 9.63 -36.93
N VAL A 2 18.10 9.74 -35.61
CA VAL A 2 17.80 8.62 -34.70
C VAL A 2 16.46 8.96 -34.04
N GLY A 3 15.50 8.05 -34.16
CA GLY A 3 14.08 8.29 -33.91
C GLY A 3 13.78 8.60 -32.46
N ALA A 4 12.91 9.59 -32.27
CA ALA A 4 12.13 9.75 -31.06
C ALA A 4 11.07 8.62 -30.97
N PHE A 5 10.62 8.37 -29.74
CA PHE A 5 9.41 7.62 -29.33
C PHE A 5 9.57 6.11 -29.07
N ASP A 6 9.96 5.78 -27.83
CA ASP A 6 9.17 4.93 -26.91
C ASP A 6 9.87 4.88 -25.53
N VAL A 7 9.89 6.02 -24.83
CA VAL A 7 10.19 6.04 -23.39
C VAL A 7 8.85 6.04 -22.66
N HIS A 8 8.40 4.86 -22.22
CA HIS A 8 7.26 4.76 -21.31
C HIS A 8 7.61 5.53 -20.03
N PHE A 9 7.09 6.73 -19.87
CA PHE A 9 7.15 7.47 -18.60
C PHE A 9 6.35 6.67 -17.57
N PHE A 10 7.03 5.87 -16.76
CA PHE A 10 6.43 5.24 -15.60
C PHE A 10 6.10 6.32 -14.57
N MET A 11 4.85 6.35 -14.12
CA MET A 11 4.41 7.25 -13.06
C MET A 11 5.08 6.84 -11.74
N ASP A 12 5.92 7.73 -11.20
CA ASP A 12 6.57 7.53 -9.89
C ASP A 12 5.72 8.18 -8.77
N ILE A 13 4.87 7.37 -8.13
CA ILE A 13 4.00 7.80 -7.03
C ILE A 13 4.69 7.49 -5.69
N ARG A 14 4.94 8.54 -4.89
CA ARG A 14 5.61 8.44 -3.59
C ARG A 14 4.77 9.06 -2.47
N PHE A 15 4.63 8.33 -1.37
CA PHE A 15 3.93 8.74 -0.15
C PHE A 15 4.84 8.76 1.08
N THR A 16 6.16 8.81 0.89
CA THR A 16 7.14 8.91 1.98
C THR A 16 6.80 10.05 2.93
N GLY A 17 6.79 9.74 4.24
CA GLY A 17 6.45 10.71 5.29
C GLY A 17 4.95 10.99 5.45
N LYS A 18 4.08 10.32 4.68
CA LYS A 18 2.63 10.36 4.88
C LYS A 18 2.14 9.16 5.67
N CYS A 19 0.97 9.30 6.29
CA CYS A 19 0.27 8.23 6.98
C CYS A 19 -1.07 7.96 6.29
N ALA A 20 -1.44 6.70 6.11
CA ALA A 20 -2.69 6.30 5.49
C ALA A 20 -3.44 5.27 6.36
N LEU A 21 -4.74 5.48 6.56
CA LEU A 21 -5.64 4.50 7.18
C LEU A 21 -6.39 3.75 6.08
N VAL A 22 -6.33 2.42 6.11
CA VAL A 22 -7.03 1.55 5.16
C VAL A 22 -8.04 0.70 5.92
N THR A 23 -9.33 0.94 5.69
CA THR A 23 -10.43 0.10 6.19
C THR A 23 -10.73 -1.04 5.21
N GLY A 24 -11.24 -2.17 5.69
CA GLY A 24 -11.46 -3.34 4.82
C GLY A 24 -10.15 -4.02 4.43
N ALA A 25 -9.09 -3.84 5.22
CA ALA A 25 -7.73 -4.22 4.86
C ALA A 25 -7.45 -5.73 5.00
N ALA A 26 -8.38 -6.52 5.56
CA ALA A 26 -8.19 -7.96 5.73
C ALA A 26 -8.13 -8.72 4.39
N GLY A 27 -8.67 -8.18 3.30
CA GLY A 27 -8.70 -8.88 2.02
C GLY A 27 -9.04 -8.01 0.82
N GLY A 28 -9.11 -8.65 -0.35
CA GLY A 28 -9.50 -8.04 -1.61
C GLY A 28 -8.74 -6.76 -1.94
N ILE A 29 -9.49 -5.73 -2.34
CA ILE A 29 -8.92 -4.43 -2.75
C ILE A 29 -8.25 -3.72 -1.57
N GLY A 30 -8.84 -3.77 -0.37
CA GLY A 30 -8.27 -3.12 0.81
C GLY A 30 -6.88 -3.64 1.15
N LYS A 31 -6.68 -4.96 1.13
CA LYS A 31 -5.35 -5.57 1.29
C LYS A 31 -4.36 -5.07 0.22
N GLY A 32 -4.77 -5.09 -1.05
CA GLY A 32 -3.91 -4.62 -2.16
C GLY A 32 -3.52 -3.15 -2.04
N VAL A 33 -4.45 -2.29 -1.64
CA VAL A 33 -4.22 -0.86 -1.41
C VAL A 33 -3.25 -0.65 -0.24
N ALA A 34 -3.42 -1.37 0.87
CA ALA A 34 -2.53 -1.28 2.02
C ALA A 34 -1.08 -1.63 1.65
N ILE A 35 -0.88 -2.73 0.92
CA ILE A 35 0.44 -3.14 0.41
C ILE A 35 1.00 -2.05 -0.49
N LYS A 36 0.23 -1.59 -1.49
CA LYS A 36 0.77 -0.65 -2.47
C LYS A 36 1.13 0.70 -1.87
N LEU A 37 0.35 1.19 -0.90
CA LEU A 37 0.67 2.41 -0.17
C LEU A 37 1.97 2.29 0.63
N SER A 38 2.20 1.13 1.27
CA SER A 38 3.45 0.85 1.98
C SER A 38 4.65 0.75 1.03
N GLU A 39 4.49 0.12 -0.13
CA GLU A 39 5.54 0.10 -1.18
C GLU A 39 5.89 1.51 -1.68
N CYS A 40 4.89 2.40 -1.78
CA CYS A 40 5.09 3.81 -2.09
C CYS A 40 5.66 4.63 -0.91
N GLY A 41 5.93 4.01 0.25
CA GLY A 41 6.60 4.63 1.39
C GLY A 41 5.70 5.28 2.43
N ALA A 42 4.38 5.10 2.34
CA ALA A 42 3.48 5.56 3.41
C ALA A 42 3.65 4.71 4.67
N LYS A 43 3.47 5.32 5.84
CA LYS A 43 3.12 4.57 7.05
C LYS A 43 1.66 4.17 6.96
N VAL A 44 1.37 2.89 6.97
CA VAL A 44 -0.01 2.40 6.84
C VAL A 44 -0.58 2.07 8.22
N ILE A 45 -1.88 2.25 8.41
CA ILE A 45 -2.67 1.75 9.53
C ILE A 45 -3.76 0.91 8.89
N VAL A 46 -3.89 -0.35 9.28
CA VAL A 46 -4.88 -1.28 8.72
C VAL A 46 -5.99 -1.51 9.72
N PHE A 47 -7.23 -1.50 9.23
CA PHE A 47 -8.43 -1.67 10.03
C PHE A 47 -9.42 -2.61 9.33
N ASP A 48 -9.91 -3.58 10.07
CA ASP A 48 -10.90 -4.56 9.65
C ASP A 48 -11.44 -5.28 10.89
N LYS A 49 -12.62 -5.90 10.78
CA LYS A 49 -13.18 -6.75 11.83
C LYS A 49 -12.48 -8.11 11.92
N ASP A 50 -11.85 -8.56 10.84
CA ASP A 50 -11.11 -9.83 10.82
C ASP A 50 -9.66 -9.64 11.28
N GLU A 51 -9.46 -9.73 12.60
CA GLU A 51 -8.15 -9.56 13.23
C GLU A 51 -7.14 -10.63 12.81
N GLN A 52 -7.58 -11.85 12.47
CA GLN A 52 -6.67 -12.93 12.08
C GLN A 52 -6.07 -12.66 10.71
N SER A 53 -6.91 -12.24 9.75
CA SER A 53 -6.46 -11.84 8.43
C SER A 53 -5.56 -10.61 8.48
N LEU A 54 -5.84 -9.63 9.35
CA LEU A 54 -4.92 -8.52 9.59
C LEU A 54 -3.57 -9.01 10.12
N LYS A 55 -3.53 -9.90 11.12
CA LYS A 55 -2.26 -10.44 11.65
C LYS A 55 -1.39 -11.08 10.56
N GLN A 56 -1.99 -11.77 9.59
CA GLN A 56 -1.26 -12.34 8.46
C GLN A 56 -0.66 -11.26 7.55
N LEU A 57 -1.36 -10.15 7.35
CA LEU A 57 -0.89 -9.01 6.56
C LEU A 57 0.36 -8.32 7.15
N LYS A 58 0.65 -8.48 8.45
CA LYS A 58 1.83 -7.85 9.12
C LYS A 58 3.15 -8.14 8.43
N ASN A 59 3.26 -9.31 7.83
CA ASN A 59 4.51 -9.75 7.21
C ASN A 59 4.76 -9.07 5.85
N GLU A 60 3.76 -8.38 5.30
CA GLU A 60 3.80 -7.81 3.95
C GLU A 60 3.88 -6.27 3.96
N VAL A 61 3.63 -5.61 5.11
CA VAL A 61 3.38 -4.16 5.18
C VAL A 61 3.95 -3.58 6.48
N THR A 62 4.60 -2.41 6.44
CA THR A 62 4.99 -1.70 7.67
C THR A 62 3.80 -0.89 8.19
N TYR A 63 3.13 -1.35 9.25
CA TYR A 63 1.97 -0.66 9.79
C TYR A 63 1.80 -0.73 11.31
N LEU A 64 0.90 0.12 11.81
CA LEU A 64 0.37 0.05 13.18
C LEU A 64 -1.05 -0.55 13.15
N ILE A 65 -1.34 -1.47 14.06
CA ILE A 65 -2.73 -1.92 14.31
C ILE A 65 -3.41 -0.88 15.19
N ALA A 66 -4.58 -0.42 14.77
CA ALA A 66 -5.54 0.23 15.66
C ALA A 66 -6.67 -0.76 15.94
N ASN A 67 -6.91 -1.05 17.23
CA ASN A 67 -8.10 -1.76 17.71
C ASN A 67 -9.22 -0.75 17.96
#